data_AF-A0A292RDW6-F1
#
_entry.id   AF-A0A292RDW6-F1
#
_cell.length_a   1.000
_cell.length_b   1.000
_cell.length_c   1.000
_cell.angle_alpha   90.00
_cell.angle_beta   90.00
_cell.angle_gamma   90.00
#
_symmetry.space_group_name_H-M   'P 1'
#
loop_
_entity.id
_entity.type
_entity.pdbx_description
1 polymer ?
#
loop_
_entity_poly.entity_id
_entity_poly.type
_entity_poly.pdbx_seq_one_letter_code
_entity_poly.pdbx_strand_id
1 'polypeptide(L)'
;MNLKLYWNKFIILLNKNKILYLKVFLLSIFYCSYIMTISKFFTEYNFFSEGLSPDKKAIPFYILFNFPMFIFYLITSFKLTKKVTILNFIIYPFVFCCNLLGLMFCTFVLGGSYIWLYIIVFPILFTIFCLLIIIGLIKDILTIKRLELNS
;
A
#
# COMPACT_ATOMS: atom_id res chain seq x y z
N MET A 1 30.80 2.05 -22.40
CA MET A 1 29.86 1.36 -23.33
C MET A 1 28.74 0.60 -22.62
N ASN A 2 28.96 0.04 -21.42
CA ASN A 2 27.97 -0.78 -20.69
C ASN A 2 26.73 -0.03 -20.17
N LEU A 3 26.86 1.24 -19.76
CA LEU A 3 25.77 2.05 -19.19
C LEU A 3 24.57 2.23 -20.15
N LYS A 4 24.84 2.45 -21.44
CA LYS A 4 23.79 2.58 -22.47
C LYS A 4 23.04 1.26 -22.68
N LEU A 5 23.75 0.14 -22.60
CA LEU A 5 23.17 -1.19 -22.75
C LEU A 5 22.30 -1.56 -21.54
N TYR A 6 22.72 -1.18 -20.32
CA TYR A 6 21.91 -1.30 -19.10
C TYR A 6 20.66 -0.44 -19.15
N TRP A 7 20.78 0.81 -19.59
CA TRP A 7 19.65 1.70 -19.76
C TRP A 7 18.62 1.12 -20.73
N ASN A 8 19.07 0.54 -21.85
CA ASN A 8 18.18 -0.13 -22.80
C ASN A 8 17.52 -1.38 -22.20
N LYS A 9 18.26 -2.24 -21.49
CA LYS A 9 17.69 -3.42 -20.79
C LYS A 9 16.67 -3.01 -19.72
N PHE A 10 16.96 -1.95 -18.98
CA PHE A 10 16.04 -1.36 -17.99
C PHE A 10 14.74 -0.88 -18.67
N ILE A 11 14.85 -0.12 -19.76
CA ILE A 11 13.69 0.33 -20.55
C ILE A 11 12.88 -0.87 -21.07
N ILE A 12 13.53 -1.94 -21.53
CA ILE A 12 12.84 -3.17 -22.00
C ILE A 12 12.05 -3.81 -20.86
N LEU A 13 12.63 -3.98 -19.67
CA LEU A 13 11.94 -4.55 -18.52
C LEU A 13 10.80 -3.66 -18.02
N LEU A 14 11.01 -2.34 -18.05
CA LEU A 14 9.98 -1.37 -17.71
C LEU A 14 8.81 -1.47 -18.70
N ASN A 15 9.10 -1.55 -20.00
CA ASN A 15 8.08 -1.76 -21.04
C ASN A 15 7.39 -3.11 -20.94
N LYS A 16 8.10 -4.18 -20.58
CA LYS A 16 7.53 -5.52 -20.39
C LYS A 16 6.54 -5.56 -19.22
N ASN A 17 6.86 -4.83 -18.14
CA ASN A 17 6.04 -4.80 -16.93
C ASN A 17 5.12 -3.57 -16.85
N LYS A 18 5.09 -2.68 -17.86
CA LYS A 18 4.33 -1.41 -17.82
C LYS A 18 2.87 -1.60 -17.46
N ILE A 19 2.23 -2.65 -18.00
CA ILE A 19 0.83 -2.97 -17.73
C ILE A 19 0.66 -3.43 -16.27
N LEU A 20 1.62 -4.17 -15.73
CA LEU A 20 1.58 -4.63 -14.35
C LEU A 20 1.76 -3.45 -13.38
N TYR A 21 2.71 -2.55 -13.65
CA TYR A 21 2.88 -1.32 -12.87
C TYR A 21 1.63 -0.46 -12.89
N LEU A 22 1.04 -0.27 -14.08
CA LEU A 22 -0.20 0.46 -14.23
C LEU A 22 -1.33 -0.19 -13.41
N LYS A 23 -1.45 -1.52 -13.41
CA LYS A 23 -2.44 -2.24 -12.59
C LYS A 23 -2.23 -2.02 -11.10
N VAL A 24 -0.98 -2.11 -10.60
CA VAL A 24 -0.66 -1.87 -9.18
C VAL A 24 -1.01 -0.43 -8.81
N PHE A 25 -0.62 0.53 -9.65
CA PHE A 25 -0.87 1.94 -9.43
C PHE A 25 -2.38 2.27 -9.42
N LEU A 26 -3.12 1.80 -10.43
CA LEU A 26 -4.58 1.99 -10.51
C LEU A 26 -5.30 1.33 -9.34
N LEU A 27 -4.88 0.14 -8.92
CA LEU A 27 -5.46 -0.53 -7.74
C LEU A 27 -5.27 0.31 -6.48
N SER A 28 -4.08 0.88 -6.27
CA SER A 28 -3.83 1.77 -5.12
C SER A 28 -4.62 3.07 -5.20
N ILE A 29 -4.72 3.69 -6.38
CA ILE A 29 -5.56 4.89 -6.56
C ILE A 29 -7.02 4.58 -6.24
N PHE A 30 -7.54 3.48 -6.80
CA PHE A 30 -8.91 3.04 -6.54
C PHE A 30 -9.16 2.80 -5.06
N TYR A 31 -8.20 2.19 -4.37
CA TYR A 31 -8.31 1.96 -2.94
C TYR A 31 -8.31 3.27 -2.13
N CYS A 32 -7.41 4.21 -2.45
CA CYS A 32 -7.40 5.52 -1.83
C CYS A 32 -8.69 6.31 -2.10
N SER A 33 -9.20 6.31 -3.33
CA SER A 33 -10.45 7.02 -3.66
C SER A 33 -11.66 6.39 -2.96
N TYR A 34 -11.70 5.06 -2.84
CA TYR A 34 -12.71 4.35 -2.07
C TYR A 34 -12.72 4.80 -0.60
N ILE A 35 -11.55 4.77 0.06
CA ILE A 35 -11.40 5.24 1.44
C ILE A 35 -11.87 6.69 1.59
N MET A 36 -11.45 7.57 0.68
CA MET A 36 -11.83 8.99 0.72
C MET A 36 -13.33 9.23 0.48
N THR A 37 -14.02 8.30 -0.19
CA THR A 37 -15.46 8.41 -0.41
C THR A 37 -16.22 8.04 0.85
N ILE A 38 -15.84 6.96 1.51
CA ILE A 38 -16.54 6.46 2.69
C ILE A 38 -16.12 7.23 3.94
N SER A 39 -14.97 7.91 3.92
CA SER A 39 -14.57 8.77 5.03
C SER A 39 -15.64 9.81 5.38
N LYS A 40 -16.38 10.35 4.40
CA LYS A 40 -17.50 11.26 4.62
C LYS A 40 -18.64 10.60 5.41
N PHE A 41 -19.02 9.38 5.02
CA PHE A 41 -20.01 8.58 5.73
C PHE A 41 -19.56 8.34 7.19
N PHE A 42 -18.29 7.99 7.39
CA PHE A 42 -17.76 7.75 8.73
C PHE A 42 -17.73 9.00 9.62
N THR A 43 -17.47 10.18 9.06
CA THR A 43 -17.58 11.44 9.79
C THR A 43 -19.02 11.74 10.21
N GLU A 44 -20.01 11.48 9.35
CA GLU A 44 -21.44 11.71 9.63
C GLU A 44 -21.94 10.88 10.82
N TYR A 45 -21.47 9.64 10.96
CA TYR A 45 -21.88 8.70 12.02
C TYR A 45 -20.91 8.65 13.22
N ASN A 46 -20.07 9.68 13.40
CA ASN A 46 -19.18 9.81 14.55
C ASN A 46 -18.12 8.70 14.69
N PHE A 47 -17.68 8.08 13.59
CA PHE A 47 -16.57 7.11 13.64
C PHE A 47 -15.19 7.77 13.73
N PHE A 48 -15.08 9.04 13.32
CA PHE A 48 -13.83 9.82 13.39
C PHE A 48 -13.86 10.98 14.38
N SER A 49 -14.94 11.13 15.16
CA SER A 49 -15.00 12.18 16.16
C SER A 49 -14.33 11.76 17.45
N GLU A 50 -13.45 12.62 17.97
CA GLU A 50 -12.87 12.45 19.30
C GLU A 50 -13.93 12.75 20.36
N GLY A 51 -14.10 11.85 21.33
CA GLY A 51 -14.99 12.05 22.48
C GLY A 51 -16.46 11.73 22.25
N LEU A 52 -16.87 11.34 21.04
CA LEU A 52 -18.22 10.84 20.75
C LEU A 52 -18.16 9.35 20.46
N SER A 53 -19.12 8.58 20.99
CA SER A 53 -19.27 7.18 20.60
C SER A 53 -19.87 7.09 19.19
N PRO A 54 -19.37 6.20 18.32
CA PRO A 54 -19.98 5.98 17.02
C PRO A 54 -21.43 5.51 17.15
N ASP A 55 -22.27 5.86 16.18
CA ASP A 55 -23.67 5.42 16.17
C ASP A 55 -23.73 3.90 16.04
N LYS A 56 -24.33 3.24 17.04
CA LYS A 56 -24.49 1.78 17.09
C LYS A 56 -25.20 1.21 15.86
N LYS A 57 -26.13 1.97 15.26
CA LYS A 57 -26.87 1.55 14.06
C LYS A 57 -25.99 1.53 12.81
N ALA A 58 -24.93 2.33 12.79
CA ALA A 58 -24.02 2.46 11.66
C ALA A 58 -22.84 1.46 11.71
N ILE A 59 -22.58 0.82 12.86
CA ILE A 59 -21.47 -0.13 13.05
C ILE A 59 -21.51 -1.30 12.05
N PRO A 60 -22.65 -1.96 11.78
CA PRO A 60 -22.69 -3.04 10.80
C PRO A 60 -22.30 -2.57 9.38
N PHE A 61 -22.74 -1.37 9.00
CA PHE A 61 -22.41 -0.77 7.70
C PHE A 61 -20.92 -0.43 7.61
N TYR A 62 -20.32 0.08 8.68
CA TYR A 62 -18.87 0.29 8.73
C TYR A 62 -18.09 -1.01 8.47
N ILE A 63 -18.47 -2.10 9.16
CA ILE A 63 -17.77 -3.39 9.00
C ILE A 63 -17.90 -3.87 7.56
N LEU A 64 -19.11 -3.76 7.00
CA LEU A 64 -19.41 -4.19 5.63
C LEU A 64 -18.64 -3.39 4.57
N PHE A 65 -18.43 -2.09 4.77
CA PHE A 65 -17.69 -1.26 3.82
C PHE A 65 -16.17 -1.43 3.97
N ASN A 66 -15.62 -1.44 5.18
CA ASN A 66 -14.16 -1.45 5.36
C ASN A 66 -13.52 -2.84 5.20
N PHE A 67 -14.02 -3.85 5.91
CA PHE A 67 -13.30 -5.14 6.03
C PHE A 67 -13.21 -5.92 4.70
N PRO A 68 -14.31 -6.14 3.95
CA PRO A 68 -14.24 -6.87 2.69
C PRO A 68 -13.33 -6.19 1.67
N MET A 69 -13.41 -4.85 1.56
CA MET A 69 -12.61 -4.11 0.59
C MET A 69 -11.13 -4.09 0.98
N PHE A 70 -10.80 -3.96 2.27
CA PHE A 70 -9.42 -4.07 2.75
C PHE A 70 -8.83 -5.45 2.49
N ILE A 71 -9.55 -6.53 2.79
CA ILE A 71 -9.11 -7.91 2.53
C ILE A 71 -8.89 -8.12 1.03
N PHE A 72 -9.84 -7.66 0.20
CA PHE A 72 -9.71 -7.73 -1.26
C PHE A 72 -8.48 -6.99 -1.77
N TYR A 73 -8.24 -5.78 -1.27
CA TYR A 73 -7.06 -4.98 -1.62
C TYR A 73 -5.76 -5.68 -1.19
N LEU A 74 -5.71 -6.24 0.02
CA LEU A 74 -4.53 -6.94 0.55
C LEU A 74 -4.18 -8.18 -0.30
N ILE A 75 -5.17 -9.01 -0.62
CA ILE A 75 -4.97 -10.21 -1.45
C ILE A 75 -4.49 -9.81 -2.86
N THR A 76 -5.13 -8.81 -3.45
CA THR A 76 -4.85 -8.39 -4.84
C THR A 76 -3.50 -7.70 -4.94
N SER A 77 -3.18 -6.80 -4.00
CA SER A 77 -1.89 -6.12 -3.94
C SER A 77 -0.75 -7.11 -3.73
N PHE A 78 -0.89 -8.11 -2.85
CA PHE A 78 0.13 -9.14 -2.64
C PHE A 78 0.36 -10.01 -3.89
N LYS A 79 -0.72 -10.41 -4.58
CA LYS A 79 -0.63 -11.17 -5.83
C LYS A 79 0.06 -10.38 -6.95
N LEU A 80 -0.21 -9.09 -7.07
CA LEU A 80 0.36 -8.25 -8.13
C LEU A 80 1.81 -7.86 -7.85
N THR A 81 2.12 -7.48 -6.61
CA THR A 81 3.48 -7.10 -6.19
C THR A 81 4.48 -8.24 -6.31
N LYS A 82 4.07 -9.50 -6.08
CA LYS A 82 4.92 -10.68 -6.32
C LYS A 82 5.34 -10.86 -7.78
N LYS A 83 4.56 -10.34 -8.74
CA LYS A 83 4.84 -10.48 -10.18
C LYS A 83 5.76 -9.39 -10.71
N VAL A 84 6.01 -8.34 -9.94
CA VAL A 84 6.88 -7.24 -10.32
C VAL A 84 8.34 -7.65 -10.18
N THR A 85 9.16 -7.35 -11.19
CA THR A 85 10.57 -7.74 -11.21
C THR A 85 11.55 -6.58 -11.01
N ILE A 86 11.13 -5.33 -11.20
CA ILE A 86 11.98 -4.13 -11.02
C ILE A 86 11.16 -2.98 -10.40
N LEU A 87 11.80 -1.88 -9.96
CA LEU A 87 11.15 -0.77 -9.23
C LEU A 87 10.45 -1.21 -7.92
N ASN A 88 10.90 -2.31 -7.32
CA ASN A 88 10.38 -2.79 -6.05
C ASN A 88 10.63 -1.78 -4.92
N PHE A 89 11.71 -0.97 -5.01
CA PHE A 89 12.02 0.07 -4.02
C PHE A 89 10.93 1.15 -3.90
N ILE A 90 10.10 1.35 -4.93
CA ILE A 90 8.96 2.29 -4.89
C ILE A 90 7.68 1.55 -4.52
N ILE A 91 7.48 0.37 -5.12
CA ILE A 91 6.19 -0.33 -5.05
C ILE A 91 5.94 -0.90 -3.66
N TYR A 92 6.95 -1.49 -3.03
CA TYR A 92 6.82 -2.07 -1.69
C TYR A 92 6.42 -1.02 -0.64
N PRO A 93 7.13 0.12 -0.50
CA PRO A 93 6.70 1.15 0.44
C PRO A 93 5.34 1.75 0.07
N PHE A 94 5.03 1.97 -1.21
CA PHE A 94 3.75 2.53 -1.61
C PHE A 94 2.55 1.64 -1.25
N VAL A 95 2.65 0.33 -1.55
CA VAL A 95 1.61 -0.64 -1.19
C VAL A 95 1.50 -0.79 0.33
N PHE A 96 2.62 -0.72 1.05
CA PHE A 96 2.60 -0.70 2.52
C PHE A 96 1.83 0.51 3.06
N CYS A 97 2.06 1.72 2.54
CA CYS A 97 1.32 2.91 2.96
C CYS A 97 -0.19 2.79 2.70
N CYS A 98 -0.60 2.27 1.53
CA CYS A 98 -2.02 2.04 1.25
C CYS A 98 -2.64 1.02 2.20
N ASN A 99 -1.95 -0.09 2.50
CA ASN A 99 -2.43 -1.08 3.46
C ASN A 99 -2.51 -0.50 4.88
N LEU A 100 -1.54 0.32 5.28
CA LEU A 100 -1.51 0.98 6.57
C LEU A 100 -2.71 1.92 6.71
N LEU A 101 -2.98 2.76 5.72
CA LEU A 101 -4.19 3.59 5.67
C LEU A 101 -5.46 2.73 5.80
N GLY A 102 -5.57 1.65 5.02
CA GLY A 102 -6.69 0.72 5.11
C GLY A 102 -6.92 0.17 6.52
N LEU A 103 -5.84 -0.24 7.17
CA LEU A 103 -5.88 -0.78 8.53
C LEU A 103 -6.31 0.29 9.53
N MET A 104 -5.82 1.54 9.39
CA MET A 104 -6.29 2.65 10.22
C MET A 104 -7.81 2.78 10.16
N PHE A 105 -8.34 2.85 8.93
CA PHE A 105 -9.78 2.95 8.68
C PHE A 105 -10.58 1.74 9.17
N CYS A 106 -9.98 0.57 9.34
CA CYS A 106 -10.66 -0.59 9.93
C CYS A 106 -10.69 -0.53 11.47
N THR A 107 -9.68 0.06 12.10
CA THR A 107 -9.53 0.10 13.57
C THR A 107 -10.31 1.23 14.27
N PHE A 108 -10.82 2.22 13.54
CA PHE A 108 -11.50 3.39 14.12
C PHE A 108 -12.83 3.09 14.86
N VAL A 109 -13.49 1.97 14.59
CA VAL A 109 -14.67 1.50 15.38
C VAL A 109 -14.39 1.36 16.87
N LEU A 110 -13.13 1.24 17.28
CA LEU A 110 -12.78 1.11 18.69
C LEU A 110 -12.78 2.46 19.45
N GLY A 111 -13.26 3.55 18.83
CA GLY A 111 -13.65 4.78 19.53
C GLY A 111 -12.61 5.91 19.55
N GLY A 112 -11.86 6.12 18.46
CA GLY A 112 -10.94 7.26 18.28
C GLY A 112 -9.73 7.32 19.23
N SER A 113 -9.75 6.51 20.29
CA SER A 113 -8.80 6.44 21.39
C SER A 113 -7.47 5.77 21.04
N TYR A 114 -7.11 5.68 19.76
CA TYR A 114 -5.89 5.02 19.30
C TYR A 114 -4.96 5.93 18.50
N ILE A 115 -5.31 7.22 18.33
CA ILE A 115 -4.40 8.21 17.71
C ILE A 115 -3.05 8.24 18.44
N TRP A 116 -3.04 8.16 19.77
CA TRP A 116 -1.82 8.07 20.56
C TRP A 116 -1.07 6.74 20.42
N LEU A 117 -1.76 5.61 20.15
CA LEU A 117 -1.08 4.36 19.82
C LEU A 117 -0.31 4.48 18.50
N TYR A 118 -0.79 5.29 17.54
CA TYR A 118 0.00 5.54 16.34
C TYR A 118 1.31 6.23 16.65
N ILE A 119 1.38 7.11 17.65
CA ILE A 119 2.65 7.75 18.05
C ILE A 119 3.65 6.70 18.52
N ILE A 120 3.20 5.70 19.31
CA ILE A 120 4.05 4.62 19.83
C ILE A 120 4.43 3.62 18.73
N VAL A 121 3.49 3.32 17.83
CA VAL A 121 3.67 2.33 16.77
C VAL A 121 4.36 2.93 15.53
N PHE A 122 4.38 4.26 15.39
CA PHE A 122 4.99 4.96 14.26
C PHE A 122 6.47 4.64 14.08
N PRO A 123 7.35 4.64 15.10
CA PRO A 123 8.75 4.23 14.94
C PRO A 123 8.89 2.82 14.35
N ILE A 124 8.02 1.89 14.76
CA ILE A 124 8.01 0.51 14.26
C ILE A 124 7.59 0.50 12.78
N LEU A 125 6.50 1.20 12.45
CA LEU A 125 5.99 1.29 11.07
C LEU A 125 6.98 2.00 10.14
N PHE A 126 7.63 3.05 10.63
CA PHE A 126 8.68 3.76 9.90
C PHE A 126 9.91 2.87 9.67
N THR A 127 10.31 2.09 10.67
CA THR A 127 11.39 1.11 10.51
C THR A 127 11.04 0.07 9.45
N ILE A 128 9.81 -0.46 9.46
CA ILE A 128 9.32 -1.39 8.42
C ILE A 128 9.34 -0.72 7.05
N PHE A 129 8.90 0.54 6.95
CA PHE A 129 8.93 1.30 5.70
C PHE A 129 10.35 1.44 5.14
N CYS A 130 11.32 1.83 5.98
CA CYS A 130 12.72 1.90 5.59
C CYS A 130 13.28 0.54 5.16
N LEU A 131 12.95 -0.53 5.89
CA LEU A 131 13.35 -1.90 5.54
C LEU A 131 12.78 -2.32 4.18
N LEU A 132 11.53 -1.98 3.88
CA LEU A 132 10.92 -2.29 2.58
C LEU A 132 11.61 -1.56 1.42
N ILE A 133 12.04 -0.31 1.62
CA ILE A 133 12.86 0.42 0.64
C ILE A 133 14.18 -0.31 0.42
N ILE A 134 14.90 -0.67 1.48
CA ILE A 134 16.19 -1.37 1.39
C ILE A 134 16.03 -2.73 0.70
N ILE A 135 15.03 -3.53 1.10
CA ILE A 135 14.72 -4.82 0.47
C ILE A 135 14.39 -4.63 -1.02
N GLY A 136 13.58 -3.61 -1.35
CA GLY A 136 13.25 -3.28 -2.73
C GLY A 136 14.48 -2.90 -3.56
N LEU A 137 15.38 -2.08 -3.01
CA LEU A 137 16.66 -1.73 -3.64
C LEU A 137 17.54 -2.96 -3.86
N ILE A 138 17.69 -3.82 -2.86
CA ILE A 138 18.46 -5.07 -2.99
C ILE A 138 17.89 -5.94 -4.12
N LYS A 139 16.57 -6.13 -4.16
CA LYS A 139 15.92 -6.90 -5.23
C LYS A 139 16.16 -6.28 -6.60
N ASP A 140 16.05 -4.97 -6.73
CA ASP A 140 16.26 -4.29 -8.00
C ASP A 140 17.73 -4.38 -8.45
N ILE A 141 18.70 -4.23 -7.54
CA ILE A 141 20.13 -4.43 -7.82
C ILE A 141 20.40 -5.89 -8.24
N LEU A 142 19.84 -6.87 -7.55
CA LEU A 142 20.02 -8.28 -7.90
C LEU A 142 19.42 -8.60 -9.27
N THR A 143 18.26 -8.04 -9.59
CA THR A 143 17.66 -8.15 -10.93
C THR A 143 18.60 -7.55 -11.97
N ILE A 144 19.18 -6.37 -11.71
CA ILE A 144 20.15 -5.74 -12.62
C ILE A 144 21.38 -6.65 -12.78
N LYS A 145 22.01 -7.12 -11.69
CA LYS A 145 23.17 -8.03 -11.72
C LYS A 145 22.91 -9.31 -12.51
N ARG A 146 21.72 -9.92 -12.35
CA ARG A 146 21.33 -11.10 -13.13
C ARG A 146 21.25 -10.81 -14.63
N LEU A 147 20.84 -9.59 -15.01
CA LEU A 147 20.86 -9.17 -16.41
C LEU A 147 22.27 -8.91 -16.93
N GLU A 148 23.24 -8.61 -16.07
CA GLU A 148 24.67 -8.49 -16.42
C GLU A 148 25.25 -9.85 -16.79
N LEU A 149 25.00 -10.87 -15.95
CA LEU A 149 25.52 -12.24 -16.15
C LEU A 149 24.96 -12.96 -17.37
N ASN A 150 23.79 -12.55 -17.85
CA ASN A 150 23.13 -13.10 -19.05
C ASN A 150 23.37 -12.24 -20.31
N SER A 151 24.31 -11.27 -20.27
CA SER A 151 24.82 -10.55 -21.46
C SER A 151 26.02 -11.26 -22.03
#